data_AF-A0A535FVI6-F1
#
_entry.id   AF-A0A535FVI6-F1
#
_cell.length_a   1.000
_cell.length_b   1.000
_cell.length_c   1.000
_cell.angle_alpha   90.00
_cell.angle_beta   90.00
_cell.angle_gamma   90.00
#
_symmetry.space_group_name_H-M   'P 1'
#
loop_
_entity.id
_entity.type
_entity.pdbx_description
1 polymer ?
#
loop_
_entity_poly.entity_id
_entity_poly.type
_entity_poly.pdbx_seq_one_letter_code
_entity_poly.pdbx_strand_id
1 'polypeptide(L)'
;MMRIAWPRAFIAVLLVGGAYLAARRWLECAFPPGIPAWSPELARVCTFGFGDPIFDRGGPGPLWPYLLVGAIYVIAAAWVLRTKRLA
;
A
#
# COMPACT_ATOMS: atom_id res chain seq x y z
N MET A 1 -32.80 -17.82 0.86
CA MET A 1 -31.51 -18.23 1.47
C MET A 1 -30.46 -17.15 1.20
N MET A 2 -30.33 -16.16 2.09
CA MET A 2 -29.29 -15.13 2.03
C MET A 2 -27.94 -15.78 2.41
N ARG A 3 -27.13 -16.18 1.41
CA ARG A 3 -25.76 -16.62 1.67
C ARG A 3 -24.94 -15.41 2.12
N ILE A 4 -24.66 -15.40 3.41
CA ILE A 4 -23.90 -14.41 4.16
C ILE A 4 -22.62 -14.03 3.37
N ALA A 5 -22.59 -12.83 2.79
CA ALA A 5 -21.42 -12.24 2.12
C ALA A 5 -20.43 -11.60 3.11
N TRP A 6 -20.77 -11.58 4.40
CA TRP A 6 -19.95 -11.03 5.49
C TRP A 6 -18.50 -11.53 5.55
N PRO A 7 -18.19 -12.84 5.46
CA PRO A 7 -16.81 -13.29 5.64
C PRO A 7 -15.88 -12.76 4.55
N ARG A 8 -16.37 -12.58 3.31
CA ARG A 8 -15.58 -11.98 2.22
C ARG A 8 -15.35 -10.51 2.41
N ALA A 9 -16.41 -9.78 2.75
CA ALA A 9 -16.31 -8.36 3.03
C ALA A 9 -15.33 -8.11 4.20
N PHE A 10 -15.42 -8.93 5.25
CA PHE A 10 -14.53 -8.85 6.40
C PHE A 10 -13.06 -9.13 6.03
N ILE A 11 -12.79 -10.23 5.32
CA ILE A 11 -11.41 -10.55 4.87
C ILE A 11 -10.89 -9.46 3.92
N ALA A 12 -11.71 -8.95 3.00
CA ALA A 12 -11.31 -7.87 2.12
C ALA A 12 -10.98 -6.60 2.90
N VAL A 13 -11.76 -6.25 3.93
CA VAL A 13 -11.46 -5.12 4.83
C VAL A 13 -10.14 -5.33 5.57
N LEU A 14 -9.88 -6.53 6.09
CA LEU A 14 -8.61 -6.86 6.74
C LEU A 14 -7.43 -6.74 5.76
N LEU A 15 -7.58 -7.20 4.53
CA LEU A 15 -6.55 -7.11 3.49
C LEU A 15 -6.32 -5.66 3.08
N VAL A 16 -7.37 -4.85 2.91
CA VAL A 16 -7.24 -3.41 2.62
C VAL A 16 -6.59 -2.67 3.80
N GLY A 17 -6.95 -3.01 5.04
CA GLY A 17 -6.29 -2.48 6.24
C GLY A 17 -4.81 -2.85 6.29
N GLY A 18 -4.47 -4.10 5.98
CA GLY A 18 -3.09 -4.57 5.85
C GLY A 18 -2.33 -3.85 4.75
N ALA A 19 -2.97 -3.62 3.59
CA ALA A 19 -2.40 -2.85 2.49
C ALA A 19 -2.04 -1.42 2.92
N TYR A 20 -2.97 -0.76 3.62
CA TYR A 20 -2.76 0.59 4.12
C TYR A 20 -1.61 0.65 5.13
N LEU A 21 -1.58 -0.27 6.10
CA LEU A 21 -0.51 -0.33 7.10
C LEU A 21 0.86 -0.62 6.47
N ALA A 22 0.91 -1.53 5.50
CA ALA A 22 2.13 -1.87 4.77
C ALA A 22 2.65 -0.68 3.96
N ALA A 23 1.78 -0.01 3.19
CA ALA A 23 2.14 1.11 2.34
C ALA A 23 2.29 2.44 3.10
N ARG A 24 1.92 2.50 4.38
CA ARG A 24 1.82 3.75 5.15
C ARG A 24 3.07 4.62 5.07
N ARG A 25 4.27 4.02 5.23
CA ARG A 25 5.54 4.76 5.18
C ARG A 25 5.78 5.41 3.82
N TRP A 26 5.46 4.69 2.74
CA TRP A 26 5.57 5.23 1.39
C TRP A 26 4.52 6.33 1.16
N LEU A 27 3.29 6.15 1.65
CA LEU A 27 2.22 7.15 1.54
C LEU A 27 2.55 8.44 2.29
N GLU A 28 3.07 8.36 3.51
CA GLU A 28 3.50 9.53 4.29
C GLU A 28 4.67 10.27 3.61
N CYS A 29 5.55 9.54 2.91
CA CYS A 29 6.65 10.13 2.14
C CYS A 29 6.15 10.80 0.85
N ALA A 30 5.31 10.12 0.07
CA ALA A 30 4.84 10.60 -1.24
C ALA A 30 3.70 11.64 -1.12
N PHE A 31 2.93 11.59 -0.03
CA PHE A 31 1.81 12.47 0.28
C PHE A 31 1.94 13.01 1.72
N PRO A 32 2.93 13.87 1.97
CA PRO A 32 3.13 14.45 3.29
C PRO A 32 1.92 15.32 3.70
N PRO A 33 1.46 15.22 4.96
CA PRO A 33 0.34 16.02 5.45
C PRO A 33 0.69 17.50 5.41
N GLY A 34 -0.21 18.31 4.83
CA GLY A 34 -0.03 19.77 4.72
C GLY A 34 0.48 20.24 3.35
N ILE A 35 0.86 19.34 2.45
CA ILE A 35 1.14 19.68 1.04
C ILE A 35 -0.04 19.20 0.19
N PRO A 36 -0.90 20.09 -0.32
CA PRO A 36 -2.11 19.70 -1.06
C PRO A 36 -1.82 19.21 -2.48
N ALA A 37 -0.61 19.43 -3.00
CA ALA A 37 -0.23 19.06 -4.35
C ALA A 37 0.58 17.76 -4.35
N TRP A 38 0.11 16.78 -5.14
CA TRP A 38 0.94 15.64 -5.49
C TRP A 38 2.15 16.10 -6.30
N SER A 39 3.35 15.67 -5.91
CA SER A 39 4.59 15.94 -6.61
C SER A 39 5.15 14.64 -7.20
N PRO A 40 5.33 14.54 -8.53
CA PRO A 40 5.90 13.36 -9.16
C PRO A 40 7.34 13.10 -8.73
N GLU A 41 8.10 14.16 -8.41
CA GLU A 41 9.47 14.04 -7.91
C GLU A 41 9.51 13.43 -6.50
N LEU A 42 8.56 13.80 -5.62
CA LEU A 42 8.43 13.16 -4.31
C LEU A 42 8.12 11.67 -4.46
N ALA A 43 7.15 11.34 -5.32
CA ALA A 43 6.80 9.94 -5.58
C ALA A 43 7.99 9.16 -6.13
N ARG A 44 8.80 9.75 -7.01
CA ARG A 44 10.02 9.14 -7.55
C ARG A 44 11.05 8.89 -6.46
N VAL A 45 11.36 9.90 -5.64
CA VAL A 45 12.33 9.80 -4.55
C VAL A 45 11.90 8.80 -3.48
N CYS A 46 10.63 8.81 -3.07
CA CYS A 46 10.10 7.85 -2.10
C CYS A 46 10.06 6.42 -2.65
N THR A 47 9.96 6.25 -3.96
CA THR A 47 9.98 4.92 -4.58
C THR A 47 11.41 4.43 -4.76
N PHE A 48 12.28 5.21 -5.40
CA PHE A 48 13.59 4.75 -5.87
C PHE A 48 14.78 5.24 -5.03
N GLY A 49 14.56 6.14 -4.08
CA GLY A 49 15.61 6.88 -3.38
C GLY A 49 16.17 8.03 -4.23
N PHE A 50 17.20 8.69 -3.71
CA PHE A 50 17.97 9.72 -4.41
C PHE A 50 19.05 9.12 -5.32
N GLY A 51 19.30 7.81 -5.24
CA GLY A 51 20.35 7.13 -6.00
C GLY A 51 21.75 7.32 -5.40
N ASP A 52 21.83 7.93 -4.21
CA ASP A 52 23.06 8.04 -3.43
C ASP A 52 22.94 7.13 -2.19
N PRO A 53 23.77 6.09 -2.05
CA PRO A 53 23.65 5.10 -0.98
C PRO A 53 23.96 5.64 0.42
N ILE A 54 24.62 6.80 0.56
CA ILE A 54 24.86 7.47 1.84
C ILE A 54 23.59 8.20 2.27
N PHE A 55 22.97 8.96 1.35
CA PHE A 55 21.71 9.64 1.61
C PHE A 55 20.52 8.69 1.73
N ASP A 56 20.50 7.59 0.96
CA ASP A 56 19.41 6.61 1.00
C ASP A 56 19.45 5.74 2.26
N ARG A 57 20.60 5.62 2.93
CA ARG A 57 20.70 4.97 4.25
C ARG A 57 20.39 5.91 5.41
N GLY A 58 20.67 7.21 5.26
CA GLY A 58 20.44 8.24 6.29
C GLY A 58 19.08 8.93 6.21
N GLY A 59 18.46 8.93 5.03
CA GLY A 59 17.14 9.48 4.74
C GLY A 59 16.04 8.40 4.69
N PRO A 60 14.84 8.71 4.16
CA PRO A 60 13.74 7.75 4.09
C PRO A 60 14.04 6.51 3.21
N GLY A 61 15.12 6.51 2.44
CA GLY A 61 15.53 5.41 1.57
C GLY A 61 14.47 5.04 0.52
N PRO A 62 14.75 4.03 -0.32
CA PRO A 62 13.76 3.50 -1.25
C PRO A 62 12.64 2.76 -0.50
N LEU A 63 11.45 3.37 -0.45
CA LEU A 63 10.27 2.80 0.21
C LEU A 63 9.39 1.97 -0.73
N TRP A 64 9.81 1.72 -1.97
CA TRP A 64 9.07 0.87 -2.91
C TRP A 64 8.70 -0.53 -2.37
N PRO A 65 9.49 -1.21 -1.50
CA PRO A 65 9.08 -2.52 -1.00
C PRO A 65 7.79 -2.45 -0.18
N TYR A 66 7.60 -1.38 0.60
CA TYR A 66 6.39 -1.14 1.38
C TYR A 66 5.17 -0.91 0.48
N LEU A 67 5.35 -0.13 -0.59
CA LEU A 67 4.31 0.08 -1.61
C LEU A 67 3.95 -1.23 -2.31
N LEU A 68 4.95 -2.04 -2.69
CA LEU A 68 4.73 -3.31 -3.37
C LEU A 68 3.92 -4.29 -2.50
N VAL A 69 4.28 -4.41 -1.22
CA VAL A 69 3.53 -5.25 -0.28
C VAL A 69 2.09 -4.75 -0.16
N GLY A 70 1.88 -3.43 -0.07
CA GLY A 70 0.55 -2.84 -0.09
C GLY A 70 -0.26 -3.24 -1.34
N ALA A 71 0.34 -3.15 -2.53
CA ALA A 71 -0.29 -3.52 -3.79
C ALA A 71 -0.68 -5.00 -3.83
N ILE A 72 0.17 -5.90 -3.32
CA ILE A 72 -0.14 -7.34 -3.22
C ILE A 72 -1.39 -7.58 -2.36
N TYR A 73 -1.51 -6.88 -1.23
CA TYR A 73 -2.68 -7.00 -0.35
C TYR A 73 -3.97 -6.47 -1.02
N VAL A 74 -3.89 -5.38 -1.79
CA VAL A 74 -5.03 -4.89 -2.58
C VAL A 74 -5.47 -5.90 -3.64
N ILE A 75 -4.52 -6.49 -4.35
CA ILE A 75 -4.80 -7.54 -5.35
C ILE A 75 -5.45 -8.75 -4.66
N ALA A 76 -4.95 -9.16 -3.50
CA ALA A 76 -5.53 -10.23 -2.70
C ALA A 76 -6.97 -9.89 -2.26
N ALA A 77 -7.24 -8.65 -1.83
CA ALA A 77 -8.58 -8.20 -1.47
C ALA A 77 -9.54 -8.28 -2.66
N ALA A 78 -9.13 -7.80 -3.83
CA ALA A 78 -9.91 -7.88 -5.06
C ALA A 78 -10.16 -9.34 -5.47
N TRP A 79 -9.17 -10.21 -5.30
CA TRP A 79 -9.30 -11.64 -5.56
C TRP A 79 -10.33 -12.29 -4.63
N VAL A 80 -10.27 -12.04 -3.32
CA VAL A 80 -11.22 -12.57 -2.34
C VAL A 80 -12.65 -12.17 -2.67
N LEU A 81 -12.88 -10.90 -3.04
CA LEU A 81 -14.20 -10.41 -3.44
C LEU A 81 -14.70 -11.06 -4.73
N ARG A 82 -13.80 -11.34 -5.68
CA ARG A 82 -14.13 -11.98 -6.96
C ARG A 82 -14.39 -13.49 -6.82
N THR A 83 -13.73 -14.16 -5.89
CA THR A 83 -13.89 -15.61 -5.70
C THR A 83 -15.19 -15.97 -4.98
N LYS A 84 -15.98 -16.87 -5.58
CA LYS A 84 -17.22 -17.39 -4.98
C LYS A 84 -17.01 -18.50 -3.94
N ARG A 85 -15.76 -18.86 -3.65
CA ARG A 85 -15.37 -19.86 -2.64
C ARG A 85 -14.34 -19.25 -1.70
N LEU A 86 -14.76 -18.89 -0.50
CA LEU A 86 -13.91 -19.09 0.67
C LEU A 86 -14.28 -20.51 1.06
N ALA A 87 -13.34 -21.45 0.91
CA ALA A 87 -13.57 -22.85 1.25
C ALA A 87 -14.01 -22.99 2.71
#